data_AF-A0A6I1NRZ0-F1
#
_entry.id   AF-A0A6I1NRZ0-F1
#
_cell.length_a   1.000
_cell.length_b   1.000
_cell.length_c   1.000
_cell.angle_alpha   90.00
_cell.angle_beta   90.00
_cell.angle_gamma   90.00
#
_symmetry.space_group_name_H-M   'P 1'
#
loop_
_entity.id
_entity.type
_entity.pdbx_description
1 polymer ?
#
loop_
_entity_poly.entity_id
_entity_poly.type
_entity_poly.pdbx_seq_one_letter_code
_entity_poly.pdbx_strand_id
1 'polypeptide(L)'
;MLMFTSDDKATARKIGVTVTDWQAWKYGEKPVPRWLWLLLRYERDRERMGPWRGFRADGEHIISPWGDGLLFDEWFKLGDYRRASELAQQQADLIERLMA
;
A
#
# COMPACT_ATOMS: atom_id res chain seq x y z
N MET A 1 5.96 1.25 -13.10
CA MET A 1 5.86 1.44 -14.55
C MET A 1 4.45 1.91 -14.88
N LEU A 2 4.33 3.06 -15.55
CA LEU A 2 3.08 3.82 -15.72
C LEU A 2 2.30 3.41 -16.99
N MET A 3 0.97 3.42 -16.86
CA MET A 3 -0.09 3.71 -17.84
C MET A 3 -0.17 2.97 -19.19
N PHE A 4 0.92 2.63 -19.87
CA PHE A 4 0.90 1.74 -21.02
C PHE A 4 2.24 1.01 -21.09
N THR A 5 2.26 -0.28 -20.77
CA THR A 5 3.50 -1.07 -20.78
C THR A 5 3.98 -1.32 -22.21
N SER A 6 5.21 -1.82 -22.38
CA SER A 6 5.70 -2.27 -23.69
C SER A 6 5.01 -3.57 -24.14
N ASP A 7 4.41 -4.33 -23.23
CA ASP A 7 3.65 -5.54 -23.53
C ASP A 7 2.14 -5.25 -23.57
N ASP A 8 1.72 -4.68 -24.70
CA ASP A 8 0.33 -4.32 -24.97
C ASP A 8 -0.59 -5.55 -24.98
N LYS A 9 -0.08 -6.72 -25.37
CA LYS A 9 -0.87 -7.97 -25.43
C LYS A 9 -1.17 -8.51 -24.03
N ALA A 10 -0.15 -8.58 -23.17
CA ALA A 10 -0.34 -9.06 -21.80
C ALA A 10 -1.25 -8.13 -21.00
N THR A 11 -1.11 -6.82 -21.20
CA THR A 11 -1.87 -5.81 -20.45
C THR A 11 -3.33 -5.75 -20.90
N ALA A 12 -3.59 -5.78 -22.21
CA ALA A 12 -4.94 -5.85 -22.75
C ALA A 12 -5.68 -7.11 -22.26
N ARG A 13 -4.99 -8.27 -22.25
CA ARG A 13 -5.54 -9.53 -21.71
C ARG A 13 -5.85 -9.46 -20.22
N LYS A 14 -4.96 -8.84 -19.42
CA LYS A 14 -5.14 -8.68 -17.97
C LYS A 14 -6.36 -7.81 -17.63
N ILE A 15 -6.61 -6.77 -18.43
CA ILE A 15 -7.69 -5.80 -18.21
C ILE A 15 -9.01 -6.26 -18.88
N GLY A 16 -8.95 -7.23 -19.79
CA GLY A 16 -10.12 -7.75 -20.50
C GLY A 16 -10.55 -6.89 -21.70
N VAL A 17 -9.60 -6.20 -22.33
CA VAL A 17 -9.83 -5.32 -23.48
C VAL A 17 -9.09 -5.83 -24.72
N THR A 18 -9.46 -5.34 -25.90
CA THR A 18 -8.73 -5.67 -27.13
C THR A 18 -7.39 -4.91 -27.18
N VAL A 19 -6.39 -5.50 -27.83
CA VAL A 19 -5.09 -4.84 -28.05
C VAL A 19 -5.26 -3.57 -28.90
N THR A 20 -6.20 -3.59 -29.84
CA THR A 20 -6.51 -2.44 -30.70
C THR A 20 -7.09 -1.27 -29.90
N ASP A 21 -8.06 -1.51 -29.02
CA ASP A 21 -8.60 -0.45 -28.18
C ASP A 21 -7.57 0.09 -27.18
N TRP A 22 -6.75 -0.82 -26.63
CA TRP A 22 -5.61 -0.45 -25.78
C TRP A 22 -4.63 0.48 -26.50
N GLN A 23 -4.24 0.15 -27.74
CA GLN A 23 -3.36 0.99 -28.55
C GLN A 23 -4.02 2.33 -28.92
N ALA A 24 -5.30 2.32 -29.28
CA ALA A 24 -6.03 3.55 -29.59
C ALA A 24 -6.07 4.52 -28.39
N TRP A 25 -6.18 4.00 -27.17
CA TRP A 25 -6.06 4.79 -25.94
C TRP A 25 -4.62 5.24 -25.66
N LYS A 26 -3.63 4.37 -25.90
CA LYS A 26 -2.20 4.64 -25.71
C LYS A 26 -1.70 5.79 -26.58
N TYR A 27 -2.09 5.79 -27.84
CA TYR A 27 -1.66 6.77 -28.85
C TYR A 27 -2.59 7.99 -28.92
N GLY A 28 -3.66 8.02 -28.11
CA GLY A 28 -4.58 9.16 -28.05
C GLY A 28 -5.56 9.26 -29.21
N GLU A 29 -5.69 8.20 -30.03
CA GLU A 29 -6.70 8.11 -31.09
C GLU A 29 -8.12 8.07 -30.52
N LYS A 30 -8.28 7.48 -29.33
CA LYS A 30 -9.53 7.47 -28.57
C LYS A 30 -9.29 8.00 -27.15
N PRO A 31 -10.26 8.73 -26.55
CA PRO A 31 -10.15 9.14 -25.16
C PRO A 31 -10.14 7.92 -24.22
N VAL A 32 -9.29 7.97 -23.20
CA VAL A 32 -9.19 6.93 -22.17
C VAL A 32 -10.46 6.91 -21.32
N PRO A 33 -11.16 5.76 -21.20
CA PRO A 33 -12.31 5.65 -20.32
C PRO A 33 -11.96 5.98 -18.86
N ARG A 34 -12.88 6.64 -18.14
CA ARG A 34 -12.65 7.07 -16.75
C ARG A 34 -12.28 5.93 -15.80
N TRP A 35 -12.93 4.77 -15.96
CA TRP A 35 -12.63 3.58 -15.14
C TRP A 35 -11.20 3.09 -15.35
N LEU A 36 -10.72 3.12 -16.60
CA LEU A 36 -9.37 2.69 -16.94
C LEU A 36 -8.34 3.66 -16.37
N TRP A 37 -8.62 4.96 -16.47
CA TRP A 37 -7.78 5.98 -15.86
C TRP A 37 -7.66 5.80 -14.34
N LEU A 38 -8.78 5.52 -13.64
CA LEU A 38 -8.79 5.27 -12.20
C LEU A 38 -7.97 4.03 -11.83
N LEU A 39 -8.10 2.95 -12.61
CA LEU A 39 -7.33 1.73 -12.42
C LEU A 39 -5.82 1.99 -12.58
N LEU A 40 -5.42 2.64 -13.68
CA LEU A 40 -4.02 2.95 -13.97
C LEU A 40 -3.41 3.90 -12.93
N ARG A 41 -4.21 4.86 -12.45
CA ARG A 41 -3.82 5.74 -11.34
C ARG A 41 -3.60 4.95 -10.06
N TYR A 42 -4.54 4.07 -9.70
CA TYR A 42 -4.41 3.20 -8.52
C TYR A 42 -3.19 2.29 -8.59
N GLU A 43 -2.94 1.62 -9.73
CA GLU A 43 -1.76 0.76 -9.89
C GLU A 43 -0.46 1.55 -9.73
N ARG A 44 -0.38 2.76 -10.32
CA ARG A 44 0.77 3.65 -10.16
C ARG A 44 0.97 4.06 -8.70
N ASP A 45 -0.10 4.44 -8.02
CA ASP A 45 -0.02 4.88 -6.63
C ASP A 45 0.38 3.69 -5.74
N ARG A 46 -0.11 2.47 -6.04
CA ARG A 46 0.29 1.21 -5.37
C ARG A 46 1.77 0.88 -5.52
N GLU A 47 2.36 1.10 -6.69
CA GLU A 47 3.81 0.91 -6.86
C GLU A 47 4.62 1.86 -5.98
N ARG A 48 4.11 3.08 -5.76
CA ARG A 48 4.74 4.15 -4.97
C ARG A 48 4.50 4.04 -3.46
N MET A 49 3.68 3.10 -3.00
CA MET A 49 3.35 2.94 -1.58
C MET A 49 4.55 2.51 -0.70
N GLY A 50 5.67 2.07 -1.27
CA GLY A 50 6.87 1.76 -0.51
C GLY A 50 6.60 0.71 0.59
N PRO A 51 6.95 0.97 1.87
CA PRO A 51 6.67 0.06 3.00
C PRO A 51 5.19 -0.29 3.19
N TRP A 52 4.28 0.57 2.70
CA TRP A 52 2.83 0.34 2.76
C TRP A 52 2.32 -0.65 1.72
N ARG A 53 3.18 -1.16 0.84
CA ARG A 53 2.77 -2.11 -0.19
C ARG A 53 2.24 -3.39 0.44
N GLY A 54 0.99 -3.72 0.13
CA GLY A 54 0.32 -4.93 0.60
C GLY A 54 -0.52 -4.74 1.85
N PHE A 55 -0.42 -3.57 2.52
CA PHE A 55 -1.36 -3.20 3.57
C PHE A 55 -2.75 -2.99 2.99
N ARG A 56 -3.78 -3.43 3.72
CA ARG A 56 -5.19 -3.30 3.33
C ARG A 56 -6.01 -2.80 4.52
N ALA A 57 -7.03 -2.01 4.22
CA ALA A 57 -8.05 -1.68 5.20
C ALA A 57 -9.22 -2.67 5.05
N ASP A 58 -9.67 -3.26 6.15
CA ASP A 58 -10.84 -4.12 6.24
C ASP A 58 -11.72 -3.67 7.41
N GLY A 59 -12.77 -2.92 7.08
CA GLY A 59 -13.57 -2.19 8.09
C GLY A 59 -12.69 -1.33 8.98
N GLU A 60 -12.71 -1.61 10.27
CA GLU A 60 -11.93 -0.90 11.30
C GLU A 60 -10.50 -1.45 11.47
N HIS A 61 -10.02 -2.34 10.61
CA HIS A 61 -8.68 -2.93 10.72
C HIS A 61 -7.76 -2.47 9.59
N ILE A 62 -6.52 -2.14 9.95
CA ILE A 62 -5.39 -2.04 9.04
C ILE A 62 -4.66 -3.39 9.10
N ILE A 63 -4.75 -4.16 8.03
CA ILE A 63 -4.16 -5.49 7.91
C ILE A 63 -2.79 -5.38 7.22
N SER A 64 -1.77 -5.91 7.89
CA SER A 64 -0.43 -6.08 7.34
C SER A 64 -0.38 -7.26 6.36
N PRO A 65 0.43 -7.17 5.29
CA PRO A 65 0.66 -8.31 4.40
C PRO A 65 1.38 -9.49 5.08
N TRP A 66 1.95 -9.29 6.27
CA TRP A 66 2.70 -10.32 7.01
C TRP A 66 1.90 -11.05 8.10
N GLY A 67 0.59 -10.77 8.22
CA GLY A 67 -0.33 -11.53 9.07
C GLY A 67 -0.88 -10.77 10.27
N ASP A 68 -0.17 -9.76 10.76
CA ASP A 68 -0.67 -8.93 11.86
C ASP A 68 -1.65 -7.85 11.39
N GLY A 69 -2.47 -7.34 12.30
CA GLY A 69 -3.42 -6.27 12.02
C GLY A 69 -3.53 -5.34 13.21
N LEU A 70 -3.88 -4.09 12.94
CA LEU A 70 -4.09 -3.06 13.95
C LEU A 70 -5.50 -2.50 13.79
N LEU A 71 -6.22 -2.30 14.87
CA LEU A 71 -7.46 -1.51 14.81
C LEU A 71 -7.13 -0.06 14.45
N PHE A 72 -8.00 0.58 13.68
CA PHE A 72 -7.80 1.96 13.24
C PHE A 72 -7.63 2.92 14.43
N ASP A 73 -8.36 2.71 15.52
CA ASP A 73 -8.22 3.52 16.73
C ASP A 73 -6.88 3.33 17.46
N GLU A 74 -6.27 2.14 17.36
CA GLU A 74 -4.95 1.89 17.94
C GLU A 74 -3.83 2.60 17.20
N TRP A 75 -4.07 2.95 15.93
CA TRP A 75 -3.14 3.78 15.15
C TRP A 75 -2.82 5.09 15.86
N PHE A 76 -3.83 5.73 16.47
CA PHE A 76 -3.65 6.97 17.21
C PHE A 76 -2.90 6.77 18.53
N LYS A 77 -2.88 5.54 19.07
CA LYS A 77 -2.19 5.19 20.32
C LYS A 77 -0.73 4.78 20.12
N LEU A 78 -0.25 4.65 18.88
CA LEU A 78 1.13 4.24 18.60
C LEU A 78 2.19 5.12 19.28
N GLY A 79 1.92 6.42 19.44
CA GLY A 79 2.82 7.33 20.16
C GLY A 79 2.94 6.97 21.64
N ASP A 80 1.83 6.64 22.29
CA ASP A 80 1.81 6.26 23.69
C ASP A 80 2.42 4.88 23.92
N TYR A 81 2.21 3.93 22.99
CA TYR A 81 2.87 2.62 23.04
C TYR A 81 4.39 2.74 22.93
N ARG A 82 4.90 3.64 22.08
CA ARG A 82 6.36 3.90 22.01
C ARG A 82 6.89 4.44 23.34
N ARG A 83 6.21 5.42 23.92
CA ARG A 83 6.61 5.99 25.22
C ARG A 83 6.59 4.94 26.33
N ALA A 84 5.56 4.09 26.36
CA ALA A 84 5.46 3.01 27.35
C ALA A 84 6.60 1.99 27.20
N SER A 85 6.94 1.62 25.96
CA SER A 85 8.05 0.72 25.66
C SER A 85 9.40 1.32 26.10
N GLU A 86 9.64 2.59 25.81
CA GLU A 86 10.86 3.30 26.25
C GLU A 86 10.96 3.34 27.78
N LEU A 87 9.86 3.64 28.48
CA LEU A 87 9.82 3.66 29.93
C LEU A 87 10.08 2.27 30.54
N ALA A 88 9.50 1.22 29.96
CA ALA A 88 9.73 -0.14 30.40
C ALA A 88 11.22 -0.55 30.25
N GLN A 89 11.84 -0.16 29.13
CA GLN A 89 13.27 -0.39 28.93
C GLN A 89 14.12 0.37 29.96
N GLN A 90 13.83 1.65 30.20
CA GLN A 90 14.55 2.45 31.19
C GLN A 90 14.40 1.89 32.61
N GLN A 91 13.22 1.36 32.96
CA GLN A 91 13.00 0.69 34.23
C GLN A 91 13.82 -0.59 34.34
N ALA A 92 13.89 -1.41 33.29
CA ALA A 92 14.69 -2.62 33.26
C ALA A 92 16.19 -2.30 33.47
N ASP A 93 16.72 -1.31 32.74
CA ASP A 93 18.11 -0.87 32.87
C ASP A 93 18.42 -0.34 34.28
N LEU A 94 17.47 0.36 34.91
CA LEU A 94 17.62 0.87 36.27
C LEU A 94 17.62 -0.27 37.31
N ILE A 95 16.76 -1.27 37.13
CA ILE A 95 16.74 -2.47 37.99
C ILE A 95 18.08 -3.20 37.89
N GLU A 96 18.61 -3.39 36.68
CA GLU A 96 19.93 -4.02 36.48
C GLU A 96 21.03 -3.29 37.23
N ARG A 97 21.05 -1.95 37.17
CA ARG A 97 22.04 -1.13 37.90
C ARG A 97 21.90 -1.21 39.41
N LEU A 98 20.71 -1.45 39.94
CA LEU A 98 20.47 -1.58 41.38
C LEU A 98 20.78 -2.98 41.92
N MET A 99 20.84 -3.99 41.04
CA MET A 99 21.20 -5.37 41.41
C MET A 99 22.70 -5.67 41.28
N ALA A 100 23.47 -4.78 40.64
CA ALA A 100 24.93 -4.85 40.50
C ALA A 100 25.65 -4.16 41.66
#